data_AF-A0A1L9RTQ7-F1
#
_entry.id   AF-A0A1L9RTQ7-F1
#
_cell.length_a   1.000
_cell.length_b   1.000
_cell.length_c   1.000
_cell.angle_alpha   90.00
_cell.angle_beta   90.00
_cell.angle_gamma   90.00
#
_symmetry.space_group_name_H-M   'P 1'
#
loop_
_entity.id
_entity.type
_entity.pdbx_description
1 polymer ?
#
loop_
_entity_poly.entity_id
_entity_poly.type
_entity_poly.pdbx_seq_one_letter_code
_entity_poly.pdbx_strand_id
1 'polypeptide(L)'
;MASCTNPNFPPEIAKTHRKMRTVKNSPSLEGFQSLCTDGVLRSFSGSHAIVDALPLNAEEIQHAVYIFNTACPESQHEEIRKIFDGVDGSKVPQEKILRPDDEVLPEEVRGCPEEKNQG
;
A
#
# COMPACT_ATOMS: atom_id res chain seq x y z
N MET A 1 17.39 -2.55 15.59
CA MET A 1 16.28 -2.35 14.64
C MET A 1 15.36 -1.28 15.22
N ALA A 2 15.48 -0.03 14.77
CA ALA A 2 14.64 1.05 15.26
C ALA A 2 13.22 0.90 14.68
N SER A 3 12.24 0.61 15.52
CA SER A 3 10.83 0.68 15.14
C SER A 3 10.51 2.14 14.84
N CYS A 4 10.22 2.45 13.57
CA CYS A 4 9.72 3.75 13.12
C CYS A 4 8.28 4.00 13.63
N THR A 5 8.08 4.00 14.95
CA THR A 5 6.89 4.57 15.57
C THR A 5 7.25 5.97 16.00
N ASN A 6 6.94 6.96 15.16
CA ASN A 6 6.95 8.35 15.56
C ASN A 6 5.85 8.51 16.65
N PRO A 7 6.20 8.89 17.90
CA PRO A 7 5.30 8.71 19.05
C PRO A 7 4.09 9.66 19.12
N ASN A 8 3.79 10.45 18.08
CA ASN A 8 2.80 11.54 18.13
C ASN A 8 1.64 11.44 17.13
N PHE A 9 1.33 10.27 16.57
CA PHE A 9 0.12 10.16 15.74
C PHE A 9 -1.16 10.29 16.59
N PRO A 10 -2.19 11.04 16.11
CA PRO A 10 -3.53 10.98 16.68
C PRO A 10 -4.04 9.53 16.82
N PRO A 11 -4.91 9.23 17.81
CA PRO A 11 -5.36 7.87 18.10
C PRO A 11 -5.93 7.11 16.89
N GLU A 12 -6.70 7.79 16.05
CA GLU A 12 -7.30 7.26 14.83
C GLU A 12 -6.23 6.88 13.78
N ILE A 13 -5.24 7.75 13.57
CA ILE A 13 -4.11 7.48 12.68
C ILE A 13 -3.24 6.34 13.23
N ALA A 14 -3.02 6.31 14.55
CA ALA A 14 -2.29 5.24 15.22
C ALA A 14 -3.01 3.88 15.11
N LYS A 15 -4.34 3.86 15.04
CA LYS A 15 -5.13 2.65 14.80
C LYS A 15 -4.91 2.15 13.38
N THR A 16 -5.00 3.03 12.38
CA THR A 16 -4.71 2.66 10.98
C THR A 16 -3.27 2.20 10.81
N HIS A 17 -2.29 2.89 11.40
CA HIS A 17 -0.89 2.48 11.37
C HIS A 17 -0.67 1.07 11.96
N ARG A 18 -1.34 0.75 13.09
CA ARG A 18 -1.32 -0.60 13.65
C ARG A 18 -1.94 -1.64 12.73
N LYS A 19 -3.04 -1.30 12.05
CA LYS A 19 -3.69 -2.15 11.05
C LYS A 19 -2.75 -2.40 9.87
N MET A 20 -2.09 -1.38 9.33
CA MET A 20 -1.13 -1.52 8.22
C MET A 20 0.04 -2.45 8.57
N ARG A 21 0.49 -2.45 9.84
CA ARG A 21 1.54 -3.36 10.33
C ARG A 21 1.13 -4.84 10.38
N THR A 22 -0.13 -5.20 10.15
CA THR A 22 -0.54 -6.61 10.03
C THR A 22 -0.20 -7.19 8.66
N VAL A 23 0.10 -6.35 7.67
CA VAL A 23 0.53 -6.79 6.34
C VAL A 23 1.91 -7.43 6.45
N LYS A 24 2.01 -8.68 6.01
CA LYS A 24 3.24 -9.46 6.06
C LYS A 24 4.25 -8.93 5.05
N ASN A 25 5.51 -8.87 5.45
CA ASN A 25 6.60 -8.63 4.53
C ASN A 25 6.91 -9.89 3.72
N SER A 26 7.59 -9.71 2.58
CA SER A 26 8.16 -10.82 1.84
C SER A 26 9.10 -11.65 2.72
N PRO A 27 9.08 -12.99 2.66
CA PRO A 27 9.97 -13.84 3.44
C PRO A 27 11.46 -13.54 3.24
N SER A 28 11.86 -13.09 2.04
CA SER A 28 13.25 -12.71 1.76
C SER A 28 13.66 -11.37 2.37
N LEU A 29 12.69 -10.55 2.83
CA LEU A 29 12.88 -9.16 3.25
C LEU A 29 13.42 -8.21 2.17
N GLU A 30 13.50 -8.66 0.92
CA GLU A 30 13.92 -7.87 -0.25
C GLU A 30 12.75 -7.17 -0.95
N GLY A 31 11.57 -7.19 -0.32
CA GLY A 31 10.33 -6.62 -0.83
C GLY A 31 10.04 -5.21 -0.35
N PHE A 32 8.88 -4.69 -0.76
CA PHE A 32 8.39 -3.38 -0.31
C PHE A 32 6.88 -3.39 -0.13
N GLN A 33 6.35 -2.38 0.57
CA GLN A 33 4.92 -2.16 0.70
C GLN A 33 4.53 -0.88 -0.04
N SER A 34 3.40 -0.89 -0.73
CA SER A 34 2.87 0.29 -1.41
C SER A 34 1.35 0.37 -1.31
N LEU A 35 0.84 1.57 -1.04
CA LEU A 35 -0.58 1.86 -1.15
C LEU A 35 -0.89 2.13 -2.62
N CYS A 36 -1.51 1.15 -3.27
CA CYS A 36 -1.88 1.23 -4.69
C CYS A 36 -3.06 2.17 -4.89
N THR A 37 -3.25 2.71 -6.10
CA THR A 37 -4.24 3.76 -6.38
C THR A 37 -5.70 3.30 -6.25
N ASP A 38 -5.94 2.00 -6.12
CA ASP A 38 -7.23 1.41 -5.77
C ASP A 38 -7.53 1.38 -4.27
N GLY A 39 -6.63 1.91 -3.43
CA GLY A 39 -6.81 1.98 -1.97
C GLY A 39 -6.45 0.71 -1.23
N VAL A 40 -5.75 -0.23 -1.88
CA VAL A 40 -5.28 -1.46 -1.25
C VAL A 40 -3.79 -1.33 -0.94
N LEU A 41 -3.43 -1.51 0.33
CA LEU A 41 -2.03 -1.63 0.74
C LEU A 41 -1.53 -3.02 0.38
N ARG A 42 -0.55 -3.11 -0.53
CA ARG A 42 0.03 -4.37 -0.98
C ARG A 42 1.47 -4.49 -0.54
N SER A 43 1.86 -5.72 -0.20
CA SER A 43 3.24 -6.11 0.04
C SER A 43 3.74 -6.91 -1.15
N PHE A 44 4.88 -6.50 -1.69
CA PHE A 44 5.52 -7.08 -2.85
C PHE A 44 6.79 -7.81 -2.42
N SER A 45 7.12 -8.91 -3.10
CA SER A 45 8.46 -9.53 -3.03
C SER A 45 9.50 -8.71 -3.79
N GLY A 46 10.77 -9.06 -3.65
CA GLY A 46 11.84 -8.50 -4.49
C GLY A 46 11.70 -8.82 -6.00
N SER A 47 10.87 -9.81 -6.34
CA SER A 47 10.46 -10.12 -7.72
C SER A 47 9.12 -9.47 -8.12
N HIS A 48 8.65 -8.50 -7.33
CA HIS A 48 7.41 -7.76 -7.56
C HIS A 48 6.11 -8.59 -7.52
N ALA A 49 6.15 -9.81 -6.96
CA ALA A 49 4.95 -10.60 -6.72
C ALA A 49 4.22 -10.12 -5.46
N ILE A 50 2.89 -10.02 -5.50
CA ILE A 50 2.09 -9.65 -4.31
C ILE A 50 2.09 -10.82 -3.32
N VAL A 51 2.61 -10.60 -2.12
CA VAL A 51 2.69 -11.61 -1.05
C VAL A 51 1.61 -11.45 0.01
N ASP A 52 1.10 -10.23 0.19
CA ASP A 52 0.01 -9.93 1.11
C ASP A 52 -0.69 -8.62 0.71
N ALA A 53 -1.93 -8.45 1.12
CA ALA A 53 -2.72 -7.27 0.78
C ALA A 53 -3.74 -6.93 1.88
N LEU A 54 -3.97 -5.64 2.06
CA LEU A 54 -4.91 -5.08 3.02
C LEU A 54 -5.75 -3.98 2.36
N PRO A 55 -7.01 -4.27 2.05
CA PRO A 55 -7.96 -3.25 1.64
C PRO A 55 -8.19 -2.25 2.78
N LEU A 56 -8.01 -0.95 2.48
CA LEU A 56 -8.29 0.14 3.40
C LEU A 56 -9.59 0.83 2.99
N ASN A 57 -10.41 1.22 3.97
CA ASN A 57 -11.57 2.06 3.67
C ASN A 57 -11.15 3.52 3.41
N ALA A 58 -12.07 4.36 2.92
CA ALA A 58 -11.79 5.75 2.59
C ALA A 58 -11.14 6.55 3.75
N GLU A 59 -11.59 6.35 5.00
CA GLU A 59 -11.02 7.03 6.18
C GLU A 59 -9.59 6.54 6.47
N GLU A 60 -9.37 5.23 6.42
CA GLU A 60 -8.06 4.61 6.63
C GLU A 60 -7.07 5.00 5.53
N ILE A 61 -7.51 5.21 4.30
CA ILE A 61 -6.68 5.71 3.20
C ILE A 61 -6.17 7.11 3.54
N GLN A 62 -7.02 8.01 4.05
CA GLN A 62 -6.58 9.35 4.45
C GLN A 62 -5.54 9.29 5.58
N HIS A 63 -5.71 8.38 6.55
CA HIS A 63 -4.71 8.17 7.60
C HIS A 63 -3.41 7.58 7.03
N ALA A 64 -3.48 6.63 6.09
CA ALA A 64 -2.32 6.06 5.44
C ALA A 64 -1.55 7.11 4.64
N VAL A 65 -2.25 7.93 3.84
CA VAL A 65 -1.68 9.07 3.12
C VAL A 65 -1.00 10.05 4.08
N TYR A 66 -1.63 10.36 5.21
CA TYR A 66 -1.00 11.20 6.24
C TYR A 66 0.31 10.58 6.74
N ILE A 67 0.32 9.28 7.04
CA ILE A 67 1.52 8.57 7.52
C ILE A 67 2.62 8.60 6.44
N PHE A 68 2.30 8.26 5.19
CA PHE A 68 3.28 8.26 4.09
C PHE A 68 3.81 9.66 3.77
N ASN A 69 2.95 10.69 3.84
CA ASN A 69 3.35 12.07 3.64
C ASN A 69 4.41 12.54 4.66
N THR A 70 4.50 11.94 5.84
CA THR A 70 5.59 12.25 6.80
C THR A 70 6.98 11.86 6.27
N ALA A 71 7.06 11.01 5.24
CA ALA A 71 8.28 10.60 4.58
C ALA A 71 8.48 11.26 3.20
N CYS A 72 7.51 12.03 2.69
CA CYS A 72 7.54 12.68 1.38
C CYS A 72 7.65 14.21 1.51
N PRO A 73 8.26 14.90 0.52
CA PRO A 73 8.27 16.36 0.47
C PRO A 73 6.85 16.94 0.47
N GLU A 74 6.64 18.06 1.17
CA GLU A 74 5.34 18.75 1.23
C GLU A 74 4.78 19.12 -0.15
N SER A 75 5.66 19.38 -1.12
CA SER A 75 5.28 19.69 -2.51
C SER A 75 4.51 18.56 -3.19
N GLN A 76 4.58 17.33 -2.71
CA GLN A 76 3.88 16.17 -3.27
C GLN A 76 2.57 15.84 -2.53
N HIS A 77 2.30 16.46 -1.38
CA HIS A 77 1.17 16.07 -0.53
C HIS A 77 -0.19 16.31 -1.20
N GLU A 78 -0.34 17.38 -1.98
CA GLU A 78 -1.59 17.69 -2.69
C GLU A 78 -1.85 16.70 -3.83
N GLU A 79 -0.82 16.34 -4.58
CA GLU A 79 -0.90 15.35 -5.66
C GLU A 79 -1.31 13.98 -5.11
N ILE A 80 -0.66 13.54 -4.02
CA ILE A 80 -1.00 12.28 -3.34
C ILE A 80 -2.45 12.32 -2.86
N ARG A 81 -2.92 13.41 -2.25
CA ARG A 81 -4.32 13.53 -1.82
C ARG A 81 -5.31 13.42 -2.99
N LYS A 82 -5.00 14.03 -4.14
CA LYS A 82 -5.86 13.96 -5.33
C LYS A 82 -5.97 12.54 -5.89
N ILE A 83 -4.87 11.77 -5.88
CA ILE A 83 -4.86 10.38 -6.33
C ILE A 83 -5.86 9.52 -5.52
N PHE A 84 -6.00 9.80 -4.23
CA PHE A 84 -6.82 9.02 -3.32
C PHE A 84 -8.20 9.63 -3.02
N ASP A 85 -8.56 10.72 -3.70
CA ASP A 85 -9.87 11.34 -3.50
C ASP A 85 -10.99 10.41 -4.00
N GLY A 86 -11.95 10.11 -3.12
CA GLY A 86 -13.05 9.18 -3.40
C GLY A 86 -12.66 7.69 -3.52
N VAL A 87 -11.40 7.34 -3.29
CA VAL A 87 -10.93 5.94 -3.35
C VAL A 87 -11.34 5.18 -2.09
N ASP A 88 -11.79 3.93 -2.27
CA ASP A 88 -12.20 3.04 -1.18
C ASP A 88 -11.82 1.59 -1.50
N GLY A 89 -10.68 1.14 -0.94
CA GLY A 89 -10.16 -0.20 -1.13
C GLY A 89 -11.09 -1.29 -0.63
N SER A 90 -11.98 -1.01 0.34
CA SER A 90 -12.94 -1.98 0.86
C SER A 90 -14.00 -2.40 -0.18
N LYS A 91 -14.12 -1.63 -1.28
CA LYS A 91 -15.01 -1.93 -2.41
C LYS A 91 -14.32 -2.67 -3.55
N VAL A 92 -13.01 -2.91 -3.45
CA VAL A 92 -12.27 -3.67 -4.47
C VAL A 92 -12.73 -5.13 -4.45
N PRO A 93 -13.10 -5.72 -5.60
CA PRO A 93 -13.50 -7.12 -5.67
C PRO A 93 -12.41 -8.06 -5.15
N GLN A 94 -12.81 -9.14 -4.48
CA GLN A 94 -11.87 -10.07 -3.83
C GLN A 94 -10.86 -10.65 -4.82
N GLU A 95 -11.28 -10.92 -6.05
CA GLU A 95 -10.42 -11.41 -7.14
C GLU A 95 -9.36 -10.40 -7.58
N LYS A 96 -9.58 -9.10 -7.36
CA LYS A 96 -8.67 -8.00 -7.72
C LYS A 96 -7.70 -7.62 -6.60
N ILE A 97 -7.91 -8.10 -5.38
CA ILE A 97 -7.03 -7.79 -4.23
C ILE A 97 -5.60 -8.27 -4.50
N LEU A 98 -5.44 -9.53 -4.94
CA LEU A 98 -4.13 -10.14 -5.25
C LEU A 98 -3.81 -10.19 -6.75
N ARG A 99 -4.76 -9.79 -7.61
CA ARG A 99 -4.60 -9.69 -9.07
C ARG A 99 -5.16 -8.36 -9.57
N PRO A 100 -4.55 -7.23 -9.17
CA PRO A 100 -4.98 -5.92 -9.61
C PRO A 100 -4.82 -5.75 -11.13
N ASP A 101 -5.50 -4.76 -11.68
CA ASP A 101 -5.21 -4.28 -13.03
C ASP A 101 -3.87 -3.52 -13.04
N ASP A 102 -3.12 -3.60 -14.14
CA ASP A 102 -1.78 -2.99 -14.23
C ASP A 102 -1.79 -1.48 -13.93
N GLU A 103 -2.89 -0.80 -14.24
CA GLU A 103 -3.05 0.64 -14.04
C GLU A 103 -2.99 1.05 -12.56
N VAL A 104 -3.34 0.15 -11.63
CA VAL A 104 -3.35 0.48 -10.18
C VAL A 104 -2.03 0.16 -9.48
N LEU A 105 -1.18 -0.63 -10.13
CA LEU A 105 0.13 -1.00 -9.59
C LEU A 105 1.11 0.19 -9.65
N PRO A 106 2.10 0.25 -8.74
CA PRO A 106 3.20 1.22 -8.81
C PRO A 106 3.98 1.08 -10.12
N GLU A 107 4.53 2.17 -10.64
CA GLU A 107 5.27 2.19 -11.91
C GLU A 107 6.43 1.19 -11.94
N GLU A 108 7.07 0.93 -10.79
CA GLU A 108 8.16 -0.02 -10.65
C GLU A 108 7.73 -1.48 -10.87
N VAL A 109 6.44 -1.78 -10.70
CA VAL A 109 5.85 -3.10 -10.88
C VAL A 109 5.16 -3.23 -12.24
N ARG A 110 4.69 -2.10 -12.81
CA ARG A 110 3.99 -2.08 -14.10
C ARG A 110 4.87 -2.70 -15.19
N GLY A 111 4.33 -3.72 -15.86
CA GLY A 111 5.02 -4.36 -16.98
C GLY A 111 6.13 -5.34 -16.60
N CYS A 112 6.28 -5.73 -15.33
CA CYS A 112 7.03 -6.95 -15.00
C CYS A 112 6.18 -8.15 -15.45
N PRO A 113 6.58 -8.88 -16.50
CA PRO A 113 5.84 -10.07 -16.90
C PRO A 113 5.86 -11.06 -15.74
N GLU A 114 4.68 -11.57 -15.35
CA GLU A 114 4.59 -12.82 -14.60
C GLU A 114 5.51 -13.83 -15.32
N GLU A 115 6.56 -14.30 -14.63
CA GLU A 115 7.21 -15.54 -15.03
C GLU A 115 6.13 -16.62 -15.02
N LYS A 116 5.61 -16.91 -16.21
CA LYS A 116 4.76 -18.06 -16.48
C LYS A 116 5.59 -19.30 -16.21
N ASN A 117 5.68 -19.73 -14.96
CA ASN A 117 6.10 -21.08 -14.64
C ASN A 117 4.95 -22.03 -14.99
N GLN A 118 4.89 -22.36 -16.28
CA GLN A 118 4.41 -23.65 -16.75
C GLN A 118 5.46 -24.70 -16.34
N GLY A 119 5.02 -25.71 -15.59
CA GLY A 119 5.81 -26.88 -15.20
C GLY A 119 4.99 -27.79 -14.32
#